data_AF-A0A1G9UJS0-F1
#
_entry.id   AF-A0A1G9UJS0-F1
#
_cell.length_a   1.000
_cell.length_b   1.000
_cell.length_c   1.000
_cell.angle_alpha   90.00
_cell.angle_beta   90.00
_cell.angle_gamma   90.00
#
_symmetry.space_group_name_H-M   'P 1'
#
loop_
_entity.id
_entity.type
_entity.pdbx_description
1 polymer ?
#
loop_
_entity_poly.entity_id
_entity_poly.type
_entity_poly.pdbx_seq_one_letter_code
_entity_poly.pdbx_strand_id
1 'polypeptide(L)'
;MNWDSLRERLPLSGDEGSDASDGTSEGTDAPVRTDGRTTDGRRVTRRRALTALGTVGFAGGAKALDNVVVGYGILEGTNLLDQNLATVVGERLQPRSTWTSVRGQELVFDDGVAFLEGDGVDESLDLATATRGDARALDEELGLSLFEPLVADHDVLAAMVDENAADVDGVRFEFSTYEPFFERVREGDARPGAVARLRENRYTDVDSATVAAFADADPREPEAVVDGLVGAFREHTSYDIPRYAAGSVEDNVLLGSVDLRQQFESPTTFEALEDGRNSGLFCYEFVYRSVEALHSVSAYEQTTPVFGGRVHDERHKHAYTAIGSVLREGDELVIPMTFVDYTHSTLYDDLALRGVMGRGLEAYNDRHRATDIYWNN
;
A
#
# COMPACT_ATOMS: atom_id res chain seq x y z
N MET A 1 17.38 0.77 26.82
CA MET A 1 17.19 -0.70 26.84
C MET A 1 17.86 -1.32 25.60
N ASN A 2 18.06 -2.64 25.51
CA ASN A 2 18.74 -3.31 24.37
C ASN A 2 17.73 -3.66 23.26
N TRP A 3 17.98 -3.23 22.03
CA TRP A 3 17.19 -3.48 20.81
C TRP A 3 16.81 -4.96 20.59
N ASP A 4 17.65 -5.89 21.03
CA ASP A 4 17.35 -7.33 20.88
C ASP A 4 16.20 -7.81 21.79
N SER A 5 15.91 -7.11 22.89
CA SER A 5 14.88 -7.53 23.86
C SER A 5 13.45 -7.13 23.50
N LEU A 6 13.26 -6.19 22.56
CA LEU A 6 11.95 -5.75 22.08
C LEU A 6 11.42 -6.63 20.94
N ARG A 7 12.31 -7.14 20.06
CA ARG A 7 11.94 -8.14 19.04
C ARG A 7 11.40 -9.45 19.62
N GLU A 8 11.77 -9.79 20.85
CA GLU A 8 11.25 -10.98 21.54
C GLU A 8 9.86 -10.74 22.18
N ARG A 9 9.42 -9.48 22.33
CA ARG A 9 8.15 -9.12 22.99
C ARG A 9 6.98 -8.92 22.03
N LEU A 10 7.24 -8.57 20.77
CA LEU A 10 6.22 -8.50 19.73
C LEU A 10 6.23 -9.82 18.94
N PRO A 11 5.12 -10.60 18.92
CA PRO A 11 5.01 -11.70 18.00
C PRO A 11 4.83 -11.12 16.59
N LEU A 12 5.94 -10.91 15.88
CA LEU A 12 5.92 -10.68 14.43
C LEU A 12 5.58 -12.01 13.74
N SER A 13 4.33 -12.46 13.87
CA SER A 13 3.78 -13.53 13.05
C SER A 13 3.23 -12.92 11.76
N GLY A 14 4.14 -12.50 10.88
CA GLY A 14 3.84 -12.22 9.49
C GLY A 14 4.11 -13.48 8.68
N ASP A 15 3.05 -14.26 8.48
CA ASP A 15 3.03 -15.45 7.63
C ASP A 15 3.53 -15.07 6.22
N GLU A 16 4.55 -15.79 5.73
CA GLU A 16 5.02 -15.66 4.34
C GLU A 16 3.90 -16.18 3.43
N GLY A 17 3.01 -15.28 3.01
CA GLY A 17 1.92 -15.55 2.06
C GLY A 17 2.43 -15.86 0.66
N SER A 18 3.04 -17.03 0.47
CA SER A 18 3.09 -17.71 -0.83
C SER A 18 1.75 -18.41 -1.04
N ASP A 19 0.80 -17.73 -1.67
CA ASP A 19 -0.43 -18.36 -2.17
C ASP A 19 -0.09 -19.22 -3.40
N ALA A 20 0.33 -20.46 -3.13
CA ALA A 20 0.40 -21.55 -4.09
C ALA A 20 -0.49 -22.69 -3.57
N SER A 21 -1.74 -22.69 -4.05
CA SER A 21 -2.68 -23.81 -4.14
C SER A 21 -2.35 -25.10 -3.37
N ASP A 22 -3.02 -25.28 -2.23
CA ASP A 22 -3.05 -26.52 -1.47
C ASP A 22 -3.98 -27.55 -2.13
N GLY A 23 -3.46 -28.75 -2.34
CA GLY A 23 -4.10 -29.87 -3.03
C GLY A 23 -3.72 -31.18 -2.35
N THR A 24 -4.61 -31.64 -1.47
CA THR A 24 -4.56 -32.85 -0.65
C THR A 24 -4.08 -34.14 -1.36
N SER A 25 -3.09 -34.86 -0.79
CA SER A 25 -3.25 -36.25 -0.28
C SER A 25 -1.90 -36.92 0.08
N GLU A 26 -1.73 -37.28 1.36
CA GLU A 26 -0.84 -38.36 1.83
C GLU A 26 -1.74 -39.48 2.41
N GLY A 27 -1.44 -40.78 2.32
CA GLY A 27 -0.24 -41.43 1.82
C GLY A 27 -0.39 -42.96 1.80
N THR A 28 0.67 -43.64 1.37
CA THR A 28 1.05 -44.98 1.83
C THR A 28 2.50 -45.28 1.41
N ASP A 29 3.30 -45.67 2.40
CA ASP A 29 4.71 -46.07 2.33
C ASP A 29 4.99 -47.28 1.42
N ALA A 30 6.04 -47.20 0.59
CA ALA A 30 7.13 -48.20 0.51
C ALA A 30 8.20 -47.81 -0.54
N PRO A 31 9.49 -48.15 -0.32
CA PRO A 31 10.61 -47.59 -1.08
C PRO A 31 10.92 -48.44 -2.33
N VAL A 32 10.97 -47.82 -3.51
CA VAL A 32 11.48 -48.47 -4.72
C VAL A 32 12.50 -47.59 -5.43
N ARG A 33 13.75 -48.05 -5.31
CA ARG A 33 14.89 -47.97 -6.24
C ARG A 33 14.88 -46.85 -7.29
N THR A 34 15.91 -46.02 -7.16
CA THR A 34 16.64 -45.31 -8.22
C THR A 34 16.62 -46.04 -9.57
N ASP A 35 15.87 -45.49 -10.52
CA ASP A 35 16.16 -45.61 -11.94
C ASP A 35 16.31 -44.21 -12.52
N GLY A 36 17.44 -44.01 -13.20
CA GLY A 36 17.85 -42.76 -13.80
C GLY A 36 16.85 -42.31 -14.86
N ARG A 37 16.11 -41.25 -14.53
CA ARG A 37 15.51 -40.35 -15.51
C ARG A 37 16.01 -38.97 -15.17
N THR A 38 16.99 -38.50 -15.94
CA THR A 38 17.37 -37.10 -16.00
C THR A 38 16.13 -36.28 -16.36
N THR A 39 15.46 -35.72 -15.37
CA THR A 39 14.62 -34.54 -15.56
C THR A 39 15.56 -33.42 -15.96
N ASP A 40 15.69 -33.21 -17.26
CA ASP A 40 16.24 -31.98 -17.84
C ASP A 40 15.30 -30.85 -17.43
N GLY A 41 15.50 -30.35 -16.21
CA GLY A 41 14.89 -29.12 -15.72
C GLY A 41 15.46 -27.99 -16.56
N ARG A 42 14.84 -27.75 -17.72
CA ARG A 42 15.19 -26.68 -18.64
C ARG A 42 15.02 -25.36 -17.88
N ARG A 43 16.11 -24.88 -17.29
CA ARG A 43 16.19 -23.56 -16.69
C ARG A 43 15.83 -22.55 -17.80
N VAL A 44 14.68 -21.90 -17.65
CA VAL A 44 14.23 -20.84 -18.54
C VAL A 44 15.12 -19.63 -18.24
N THR A 45 15.69 -19.02 -19.27
CA THR A 45 16.53 -17.82 -19.14
C THR A 45 15.79 -16.63 -19.74
N ARG A 46 16.05 -15.40 -19.28
CA ARG A 46 15.46 -14.16 -19.83
C ARG A 46 15.45 -14.12 -21.37
N ARG A 47 16.55 -14.53 -22.01
CA ARG A 47 16.65 -14.61 -23.49
C ARG A 47 15.67 -15.61 -24.10
N ARG A 48 15.47 -16.78 -23.46
CA ARG A 48 14.48 -17.78 -23.89
C ARG A 48 13.06 -17.31 -23.63
N ALA A 49 12.80 -16.63 -22.50
CA ALA A 49 11.51 -16.03 -22.19
C ALA A 49 11.14 -14.94 -23.21
N LEU A 50 12.06 -14.04 -23.56
CA LEU A 50 11.86 -13.03 -24.61
C LEU A 50 11.58 -13.67 -25.99
N THR A 51 12.30 -14.75 -26.33
CA THR A 51 12.06 -15.48 -27.59
C THR A 51 10.68 -16.14 -27.58
N ALA A 52 10.30 -16.77 -26.46
CA ALA A 52 9.00 -17.39 -26.28
C ALA A 52 7.88 -16.35 -26.34
N LEU A 53 8.05 -15.17 -25.73
CA LEU A 53 7.12 -14.05 -25.79
C LEU A 53 6.92 -13.56 -27.23
N GLY A 54 7.99 -13.40 -27.99
CA GLY A 54 7.91 -13.03 -29.41
C GLY A 54 7.19 -14.07 -30.29
N THR A 55 7.17 -15.34 -29.88
CA THR A 55 6.59 -16.45 -30.66
C THR A 55 5.14 -16.77 -30.23
N VAL A 56 4.86 -16.73 -28.93
CA VAL A 56 3.55 -17.03 -28.31
C VAL A 56 2.64 -15.81 -28.29
N GLY A 57 3.22 -14.60 -28.21
CA GLY A 57 2.49 -13.33 -28.20
C GLY A 57 1.60 -13.10 -29.42
N PHE A 58 1.86 -13.77 -30.54
CA PHE A 58 0.98 -13.69 -31.72
C PHE A 58 -0.34 -14.46 -31.60
N ALA A 59 -0.41 -15.50 -30.77
CA ALA A 59 -1.61 -16.35 -30.63
C ALA A 59 -2.47 -15.98 -29.42
N GLY A 60 -1.86 -15.57 -28.30
CA GLY A 60 -2.56 -15.07 -27.10
C GLY A 60 -2.76 -13.56 -27.08
N GLY A 61 -2.08 -12.83 -27.97
CA GLY A 61 -2.01 -11.37 -27.99
C GLY A 61 -3.35 -10.68 -28.18
N ALA A 62 -4.33 -11.26 -28.88
CA ALA A 62 -5.61 -10.59 -29.08
C ALA A 62 -6.43 -10.43 -27.79
N LYS A 63 -6.42 -11.42 -26.89
CA LYS A 63 -7.13 -11.35 -25.60
C LYS A 63 -6.35 -10.54 -24.55
N ALA A 64 -5.02 -10.63 -24.59
CA ALA A 64 -4.15 -9.75 -23.79
C ALA A 64 -4.27 -8.29 -24.24
N LEU A 65 -4.32 -8.01 -25.56
CA LEU A 65 -4.52 -6.67 -26.10
C LEU A 65 -5.93 -6.12 -25.85
N ASP A 66 -6.98 -6.95 -25.83
CA ASP A 66 -8.35 -6.48 -25.54
C ASP A 66 -8.51 -6.00 -24.08
N ASN A 67 -7.83 -6.66 -23.13
CA ASN A 67 -7.70 -6.17 -21.75
C ASN A 67 -6.79 -4.93 -21.62
N VAL A 68 -5.90 -4.69 -22.60
CA VAL A 68 -4.88 -3.60 -22.58
C VAL A 68 -5.32 -2.35 -23.34
N VAL A 69 -6.12 -2.47 -24.40
CA VAL A 69 -6.48 -1.34 -25.27
C VAL A 69 -7.70 -0.57 -24.75
N VAL A 70 -8.44 -1.15 -23.80
CA VAL A 70 -9.64 -0.54 -23.24
C VAL A 70 -9.49 -0.33 -21.75
N GLY A 71 -8.60 0.59 -21.38
CA GLY A 71 -8.61 1.18 -20.06
C GLY A 71 -7.24 1.61 -19.57
N TYR A 72 -6.77 2.79 -19.98
CA TYR A 72 -5.72 3.49 -19.24
C TYR A 72 -6.00 5.00 -19.30
N GLY A 73 -6.43 5.56 -18.17
CA GLY A 73 -6.78 6.96 -17.96
C GLY A 73 -6.30 7.43 -16.58
N ILE A 74 -6.42 8.72 -16.30
CA ILE A 74 -6.21 9.24 -14.94
C ILE A 74 -7.41 8.78 -14.12
N LEU A 75 -7.18 8.11 -12.98
CA LEU A 75 -8.25 7.72 -12.06
C LEU A 75 -8.82 8.99 -11.40
N GLU A 76 -9.74 9.68 -12.06
CA GLU A 76 -10.56 10.76 -11.48
C GLU A 76 -11.79 10.20 -10.73
N GLY A 77 -11.61 9.06 -10.05
CA GLY A 77 -12.51 8.54 -9.00
C GLY A 77 -13.96 8.20 -9.37
N THR A 78 -14.50 8.57 -10.54
CA THR A 78 -15.97 8.58 -10.78
C THR A 78 -16.61 7.20 -10.60
N ASN A 79 -15.94 6.14 -11.03
CA ASN A 79 -16.43 4.79 -10.88
C ASN A 79 -16.24 4.15 -9.51
N LEU A 80 -15.23 4.60 -8.76
CA LEU A 80 -15.02 4.16 -7.39
C LEU A 80 -16.10 4.80 -6.50
N LEU A 81 -16.40 6.07 -6.72
CA LEU A 81 -17.43 6.80 -6.00
C LEU A 81 -18.85 6.23 -6.20
N ASP A 82 -19.10 5.51 -7.30
CA ASP A 82 -20.37 4.80 -7.56
C ASP A 82 -20.47 3.44 -6.84
N GLN A 83 -19.39 2.93 -6.23
CA GLN A 83 -19.38 1.68 -5.48
C GLN A 83 -19.69 1.92 -4.00
N ASN A 84 -20.19 0.89 -3.31
CA ASN A 84 -20.18 0.89 -1.85
C ASN A 84 -18.75 0.62 -1.35
N LEU A 85 -17.89 1.64 -1.44
CA LEU A 85 -16.50 1.55 -1.04
C LEU A 85 -16.32 1.37 0.47
N ALA A 86 -17.25 1.87 1.30
CA ALA A 86 -17.15 1.76 2.75
C ALA A 86 -16.99 0.30 3.18
N THR A 87 -17.81 -0.60 2.64
CA THR A 87 -17.71 -2.05 2.92
C THR A 87 -16.35 -2.62 2.51
N VAL A 88 -15.89 -2.34 1.29
CA VAL A 88 -14.60 -2.86 0.77
C VAL A 88 -13.42 -2.33 1.57
N VAL A 89 -13.47 -1.06 1.97
CA VAL A 89 -12.46 -0.43 2.83
C VAL A 89 -12.45 -1.10 4.20
N GLY A 90 -13.61 -1.22 4.83
CA GLY A 90 -13.72 -1.66 6.21
C GLY A 90 -13.41 -3.14 6.43
N GLU A 91 -13.41 -3.98 5.38
CA GLU A 91 -13.09 -5.41 5.47
C GLU A 91 -11.71 -5.71 6.05
N ARG A 92 -10.72 -4.83 5.82
CA ARG A 92 -9.32 -5.05 6.24
C ARG A 92 -8.72 -3.86 6.97
N LEU A 93 -9.48 -2.77 7.16
CA LEU A 93 -8.98 -1.55 7.80
C LEU A 93 -9.06 -1.71 9.32
N GLN A 94 -7.94 -2.09 9.94
CA GLN A 94 -7.88 -2.33 11.38
C GLN A 94 -6.68 -1.63 12.01
N PRO A 95 -6.84 -1.01 13.19
CA PRO A 95 -5.73 -0.50 13.99
C PRO A 95 -4.83 -1.62 14.50
N ARG A 96 -3.54 -1.35 14.68
CA ARG A 96 -2.57 -2.34 15.13
C ARG A 96 -1.73 -1.90 16.31
N SER A 97 -1.11 -2.88 16.98
CA SER A 97 0.06 -2.63 17.81
C SER A 97 1.20 -2.16 16.90
N THR A 98 1.73 -0.99 17.19
CA THR A 98 2.69 -0.31 16.31
C THR A 98 3.53 0.67 17.11
N TRP A 99 4.48 1.34 16.47
CA TRP A 99 5.25 2.41 17.06
C TRP A 99 5.39 3.56 16.06
N THR A 100 5.66 4.75 16.56
CA THR A 100 5.98 5.93 15.74
C THR A 100 6.87 6.88 16.51
N SER A 101 7.49 7.85 15.83
CA SER A 101 8.25 8.91 16.49
C SER A 101 7.37 10.14 16.74
N VAL A 102 7.49 10.74 17.92
CA VAL A 102 6.89 12.03 18.27
C VAL A 102 7.99 12.89 18.87
N ARG A 103 8.40 13.95 18.16
CA ARG A 103 9.48 14.86 18.59
C ARG A 103 10.80 14.15 18.97
N GLY A 104 11.11 13.03 18.31
CA GLY A 104 12.32 12.23 18.59
C GLY A 104 12.15 11.20 19.71
N GLN A 105 10.99 11.16 20.35
CA GLN A 105 10.60 10.13 21.33
C GLN A 105 9.84 9.01 20.62
N GLU A 106 9.97 7.78 21.10
CA GLU A 106 9.24 6.64 20.59
C GLU A 106 7.89 6.52 21.29
N LEU A 107 6.82 6.53 20.51
CA LEU A 107 5.45 6.28 20.96
C LEU A 107 5.04 4.89 20.48
N VAL A 108 4.86 3.96 21.42
CA VAL A 108 4.43 2.59 21.17
C VAL A 108 2.96 2.42 21.54
N PHE A 109 2.20 1.80 20.66
CA PHE A 109 0.82 1.36 20.90
C PHE A 109 0.84 -0.16 21.05
N ASP A 110 0.42 -0.66 22.21
CA ASP A 110 0.31 -2.10 22.44
C ASP A 110 -0.81 -2.43 23.43
N ASP A 111 -1.68 -3.37 23.05
CA ASP A 111 -2.78 -3.89 23.90
C ASP A 111 -3.59 -2.80 24.62
N GLY A 112 -3.95 -1.74 23.88
CA GLY A 112 -4.72 -0.61 24.42
C GLY A 112 -3.92 0.34 25.33
N VAL A 113 -2.60 0.20 25.41
CA VAL A 113 -1.71 1.09 26.15
C VAL A 113 -0.87 1.92 25.17
N ALA A 114 -0.68 3.19 25.47
CA ALA A 114 0.27 4.07 24.79
C ALA A 114 1.48 4.31 25.69
N PHE A 115 2.68 3.97 25.21
CA PHE A 115 3.96 4.17 25.91
C PHE A 115 4.77 5.24 25.18
N LEU A 116 5.30 6.22 25.90
CA LEU A 116 6.21 7.22 25.37
C LEU A 116 7.58 7.06 26.04
N GLU A 117 8.57 6.59 25.28
CA GLU A 117 9.95 6.39 25.74
C GLU A 117 10.91 7.30 24.95
N GLY A 118 11.84 7.96 25.65
CA GLY A 118 12.92 8.72 25.02
C GLY A 118 13.21 10.04 25.72
N ASP A 119 14.45 10.52 25.60
CA ASP A 119 14.92 11.77 26.21
C ASP A 119 14.69 11.87 27.73
N GLY A 120 14.72 10.72 28.42
CA GLY A 120 14.48 10.62 29.86
C GLY A 120 13.00 10.59 30.26
N VAL A 121 12.09 10.54 29.29
CA VAL A 121 10.66 10.24 29.47
C VAL A 121 10.45 8.73 29.36
N ASP A 122 9.65 8.18 30.27
CA ASP A 122 9.23 6.79 30.34
C ASP A 122 7.82 6.79 30.97
N GLU A 123 6.84 7.14 30.15
CA GLU A 123 5.45 7.33 30.57
C GLU A 123 4.52 6.37 29.83
N SER A 124 3.47 5.92 30.51
CA SER A 124 2.50 5.00 29.94
C SER A 124 1.08 5.39 30.31
N LEU A 125 0.15 5.26 29.36
CA LEU A 125 -1.27 5.51 29.58
C LEU A 125 -2.11 4.35 29.05
N ASP A 126 -2.85 3.69 29.93
CA ASP A 126 -3.87 2.72 29.56
C ASP A 126 -5.07 3.45 28.96
N LEU A 127 -5.24 3.34 27.64
CA LEU A 127 -6.26 4.06 26.89
C LEU A 127 -7.67 3.54 27.16
N ALA A 128 -7.82 2.30 27.66
CA ALA A 128 -9.12 1.70 27.97
C ALA A 128 -9.67 2.19 29.32
N THR A 129 -8.79 2.60 30.25
CA THR A 129 -9.20 3.00 31.59
C THR A 129 -8.93 4.47 31.93
N ALA A 130 -8.02 5.12 31.21
CA ALA A 130 -7.73 6.53 31.40
C ALA A 130 -8.91 7.42 31.02
N THR A 131 -9.12 8.50 31.78
CA THR A 131 -10.04 9.55 31.37
C THR A 131 -9.33 10.60 30.51
N ARG A 132 -10.10 11.37 29.74
CA ARG A 132 -9.55 12.55 29.03
C ARG A 132 -8.89 13.56 29.98
N GLY A 133 -9.32 13.61 31.23
CA GLY A 133 -8.71 14.47 32.25
C GLY A 133 -7.31 14.00 32.66
N ASP A 134 -7.14 12.68 32.83
CA ASP A 134 -5.83 12.08 33.14
C ASP A 134 -4.86 12.27 31.98
N ALA A 135 -5.33 12.02 30.76
CA ALA A 135 -4.56 12.20 29.54
C ALA A 135 -4.13 13.66 29.33
N ARG A 136 -5.03 14.62 29.58
CA ARG A 136 -4.69 16.05 29.51
C ARG A 136 -3.69 16.48 30.57
N ALA A 137 -3.80 15.94 31.79
CA ALA A 137 -2.83 16.23 32.85
C ALA A 137 -1.42 15.74 32.49
N LEU A 138 -1.33 14.53 31.89
CA LEU A 138 -0.07 13.98 31.39
C LEU A 138 0.49 14.81 30.21
N ASP A 139 -0.37 15.21 29.28
CA ASP A 139 -0.01 16.12 28.19
C ASP A 139 0.55 17.46 28.71
N GLU A 140 -0.10 18.06 29.73
CA GLU A 140 0.36 19.30 30.37
C GLU A 140 1.70 19.13 31.09
N GLU A 141 1.90 18.00 31.78
CA GLU A 141 3.16 17.66 32.46
C GLU A 141 4.33 17.54 31.46
N LEU A 142 4.09 16.91 30.31
CA LEU A 142 5.10 16.66 29.29
C LEU A 142 5.25 17.81 28.27
N GLY A 143 4.35 18.81 28.29
CA GLY A 143 4.31 19.87 27.28
C GLY A 143 3.92 19.36 25.89
N LEU A 144 3.04 18.36 25.85
CA LEU A 144 2.53 17.67 24.68
C LEU A 144 1.03 17.93 24.50
N SER A 145 0.50 17.44 23.38
CA SER A 145 -0.94 17.40 23.07
C SER A 145 -1.20 16.09 22.32
N LEU A 146 -0.87 15.00 23.00
CA LEU A 146 -0.70 13.68 22.43
C LEU A 146 -1.74 12.71 22.97
N PHE A 147 -1.82 12.58 24.30
CA PHE A 147 -2.57 11.52 24.96
C PHE A 147 -4.07 11.78 24.99
N GLU A 148 -4.53 13.03 25.14
CA GLU A 148 -5.96 13.34 25.18
C GLU A 148 -6.70 12.87 23.90
N PRO A 149 -6.22 13.18 22.67
CA PRO A 149 -6.81 12.64 21.45
C PRO A 149 -6.78 11.10 21.39
N LEU A 150 -5.69 10.46 21.85
CA LEU A 150 -5.57 9.00 21.84
C LEU A 150 -6.66 8.33 22.69
N VAL A 151 -6.92 8.86 23.88
CA VAL A 151 -8.03 8.39 24.75
C VAL A 151 -9.38 8.70 24.11
N ALA A 152 -9.54 9.87 23.48
CA ALA A 152 -10.82 10.24 22.85
C ALA A 152 -11.22 9.32 21.69
N ASP A 153 -10.25 8.76 20.97
CA ASP A 153 -10.45 7.93 19.79
C ASP A 153 -10.34 6.42 20.09
N HIS A 154 -9.94 6.04 21.31
CA HIS A 154 -9.61 4.66 21.66
C HIS A 154 -10.77 3.68 21.44
N ASP A 155 -11.95 3.97 22.00
CA ASP A 155 -13.10 3.05 21.95
C ASP A 155 -13.52 2.73 20.51
N VAL A 156 -13.55 3.74 19.64
CA VAL A 156 -13.91 3.58 18.23
C VAL A 156 -12.84 2.75 17.49
N LEU A 157 -11.56 3.03 17.73
CA LEU A 157 -10.46 2.26 17.13
C LEU A 157 -10.40 0.82 17.68
N ALA A 158 -10.75 0.59 18.94
CA ALA A 158 -10.83 -0.75 19.52
C ALA A 158 -11.95 -1.56 18.87
N ALA A 159 -13.12 -0.97 18.64
CA ALA A 159 -14.23 -1.63 17.94
C ALA A 159 -13.85 -2.03 16.49
N MET A 160 -13.03 -1.24 15.79
CA MET A 160 -12.52 -1.57 14.44
C MET A 160 -11.60 -2.81 14.41
N VAL A 161 -11.12 -3.30 15.55
CA VAL A 161 -10.34 -4.56 15.61
C VAL A 161 -11.25 -5.77 15.49
N ASP A 162 -12.41 -5.71 16.15
CA ASP A 162 -13.34 -6.83 16.28
C ASP A 162 -14.45 -6.82 15.21
N GLU A 163 -14.71 -5.66 14.62
CA GLU A 163 -15.80 -5.42 13.67
C GLU A 163 -15.27 -4.88 12.33
N ASN A 164 -16.06 -5.04 11.26
CA ASN A 164 -15.76 -4.35 10.01
C ASN A 164 -15.87 -2.83 10.26
N ALA A 165 -14.85 -2.06 9.90
CA ALA A 165 -14.85 -0.62 10.20
C ALA A 165 -16.03 0.14 9.59
N ALA A 166 -16.68 -0.38 8.55
CA ALA A 166 -17.90 0.19 7.96
C ALA A 166 -19.15 0.02 8.83
N ASP A 167 -19.12 -0.93 9.77
CA ASP A 167 -20.22 -1.27 10.65
C ASP A 167 -20.04 -0.70 12.07
N VAL A 168 -18.86 -0.14 12.40
CA VAL A 168 -18.56 0.45 13.70
C VAL A 168 -19.32 1.77 13.90
N ASP A 169 -20.12 1.84 14.96
CA ASP A 169 -20.77 3.08 15.38
C ASP A 169 -19.73 4.17 15.70
N GLY A 170 -19.89 5.34 15.08
CA GLY A 170 -18.95 6.44 15.21
C GLY A 170 -17.82 6.44 14.18
N VAL A 171 -17.81 5.53 13.20
CA VAL A 171 -16.95 5.61 12.01
C VAL A 171 -17.77 6.04 10.80
N ARG A 172 -17.22 6.98 10.01
CA ARG A 172 -17.83 7.44 8.77
C ARG A 172 -16.79 7.59 7.67
N PHE A 173 -17.01 6.94 6.53
CA PHE A 173 -16.15 7.08 5.36
C PHE A 173 -16.59 8.24 4.46
N GLU A 174 -15.62 8.99 3.94
CA GLU A 174 -15.82 9.98 2.88
C GLU A 174 -14.88 9.64 1.72
N PHE A 175 -15.40 9.67 0.50
CA PHE A 175 -14.60 9.38 -0.69
C PHE A 175 -14.62 10.58 -1.62
N SER A 176 -13.45 11.01 -2.04
CA SER A 176 -13.30 12.16 -2.92
C SER A 176 -12.14 12.00 -3.90
N THR A 177 -12.08 12.89 -4.88
CA THR A 177 -10.93 13.02 -5.77
C THR A 177 -9.75 13.65 -5.01
N TYR A 178 -8.59 13.68 -5.67
CA TYR A 178 -7.31 14.11 -5.09
C TYR A 178 -7.36 15.48 -4.39
N GLU A 179 -7.70 16.56 -5.09
CA GLU A 179 -7.65 17.91 -4.50
C GLU A 179 -8.67 18.08 -3.35
N PRO A 180 -9.96 17.69 -3.50
CA PRO A 180 -10.91 17.78 -2.40
C PRO A 180 -10.56 16.93 -1.18
N PHE A 181 -9.84 15.81 -1.35
CA PHE A 181 -9.33 15.02 -0.23
C PHE A 181 -8.33 15.81 0.61
N PHE A 182 -7.30 16.40 -0.01
CA PHE A 182 -6.28 17.15 0.74
C PHE A 182 -6.83 18.45 1.33
N GLU A 183 -7.75 19.13 0.63
CA GLU A 183 -8.51 20.25 1.19
C GLU A 183 -9.29 19.83 2.44
N ARG A 184 -10.06 18.73 2.34
CA ARG A 184 -10.83 18.18 3.45
C ARG A 184 -9.99 17.84 4.68
N VAL A 185 -8.82 17.22 4.49
CA VAL A 185 -7.93 16.86 5.59
C VAL A 185 -7.32 18.10 6.24
N ARG A 186 -6.91 19.09 5.45
CA ARG A 186 -6.29 20.33 5.93
C ARG A 186 -7.24 21.20 6.75
N GLU A 187 -8.53 21.18 6.42
CA GLU A 187 -9.57 21.94 7.13
C GLU A 187 -10.12 21.22 8.36
N GLY A 188 -9.87 19.91 8.49
CA GLY A 188 -10.40 19.06 9.56
C GLY A 188 -9.54 19.03 10.83
N ASP A 189 -10.09 18.44 11.89
CA ASP A 189 -9.36 18.11 13.13
C ASP A 189 -8.66 16.76 12.97
N ALA A 190 -7.45 16.78 12.40
CA ALA A 190 -6.69 15.58 12.08
C ALA A 190 -6.29 14.77 13.33
N ARG A 191 -6.32 13.44 13.20
CA ARG A 191 -5.96 12.48 14.26
C ARG A 191 -4.70 11.70 13.90
N PRO A 192 -3.49 12.30 14.05
CA PRO A 192 -2.24 11.65 13.69
C PRO A 192 -1.99 10.35 14.46
N GLY A 193 -2.48 10.23 15.71
CA GLY A 193 -2.40 8.99 16.47
C GLY A 193 -3.26 7.85 15.90
N ALA A 194 -4.48 8.17 15.46
CA ALA A 194 -5.33 7.21 14.77
C ALA A 194 -4.72 6.81 13.42
N VAL A 195 -4.19 7.78 12.65
CA VAL A 195 -3.48 7.52 11.40
C VAL A 195 -2.27 6.61 11.62
N ALA A 196 -1.44 6.88 12.64
CA ALA A 196 -0.26 6.06 12.95
C ALA A 196 -0.65 4.61 13.23
N ARG A 197 -1.74 4.37 13.97
CA ARG A 197 -2.26 3.02 14.26
C ARG A 197 -2.83 2.30 13.04
N LEU A 198 -3.20 3.03 11.98
CA LEU A 198 -3.67 2.50 10.70
C LEU A 198 -2.53 2.34 9.66
N ARG A 199 -1.27 2.60 10.03
CA ARG A 199 -0.09 2.32 9.20
C ARG A 199 0.58 1.03 9.63
N GLU A 200 1.28 0.39 8.69
CA GLU A 200 2.24 -0.68 8.94
C GLU A 200 3.67 -0.16 8.98
N ASN A 201 4.45 -0.68 9.93
CA ASN A 201 5.86 -0.32 10.05
C ASN A 201 6.75 -0.93 8.95
N ARG A 202 6.24 -1.86 8.12
CA ARG A 202 7.04 -2.44 7.02
C ARG A 202 7.44 -1.41 5.96
N TYR A 203 6.80 -0.25 5.95
CA TYR A 203 7.02 0.82 4.97
C TYR A 203 7.70 2.06 5.55
N THR A 204 8.14 2.02 6.82
CA THR A 204 8.82 3.13 7.48
C THR A 204 10.35 3.06 7.38
N ASP A 205 10.89 2.01 6.76
CA ASP A 205 12.34 1.78 6.67
C ASP A 205 13.04 2.64 5.62
N VAL A 206 12.28 3.35 4.77
CA VAL A 206 12.85 4.25 3.76
C VAL A 206 13.26 5.56 4.42
N ASP A 207 14.54 5.93 4.23
CA ASP A 207 15.05 7.21 4.70
C ASP A 207 14.30 8.37 4.03
N SER A 208 13.68 9.23 4.85
CA SER A 208 12.96 10.42 4.40
C SER A 208 13.81 11.32 3.47
N ALA A 209 15.13 11.40 3.66
CA ALA A 209 15.99 12.19 2.77
C ALA A 209 16.09 11.59 1.36
N THR A 210 15.99 10.27 1.23
CA THR A 210 15.94 9.57 -0.07
C THR A 210 14.60 9.85 -0.75
N VAL A 211 13.50 9.80 -0.02
CA VAL A 211 12.17 10.18 -0.56
C VAL A 211 12.16 11.63 -1.02
N ALA A 212 12.74 12.54 -0.22
CA ALA A 212 12.79 13.95 -0.55
C ALA A 212 13.59 14.22 -1.82
N ALA A 213 14.72 13.54 -2.00
CA ALA A 213 15.53 13.64 -3.20
C ALA A 213 14.80 13.08 -4.43
N PHE A 214 14.17 11.92 -4.28
CA PHE A 214 13.46 11.25 -5.37
C PHE A 214 12.23 12.04 -5.83
N ALA A 215 11.38 12.47 -4.89
CA ALA A 215 10.12 13.14 -5.19
C ALA A 215 10.26 14.66 -5.39
N ASP A 216 11.43 15.25 -5.10
CA ASP A 216 11.63 16.71 -5.06
C ASP A 216 10.59 17.43 -4.16
N ALA A 217 10.27 16.83 -3.02
CA ALA A 217 9.24 17.30 -2.08
C ALA A 217 9.63 17.01 -0.62
N ASP A 218 9.18 17.85 0.33
CA ASP A 218 9.37 17.53 1.76
C ASP A 218 8.43 16.36 2.13
N PRO A 219 8.93 15.24 2.68
CA PRO A 219 8.10 14.11 3.13
C PRO A 219 7.05 14.47 4.20
N ARG A 220 7.20 15.62 4.87
CA ARG A 220 6.21 16.19 5.79
C ARG A 220 4.99 16.81 5.09
N GLU A 221 5.01 16.91 3.76
CA GLU A 221 3.93 17.45 2.94
C GLU A 221 3.37 16.37 1.99
N PRO A 222 2.49 15.47 2.46
CA PRO A 222 2.04 14.31 1.69
C PRO A 222 1.43 14.63 0.32
N GLU A 223 0.73 15.75 0.18
CA GLU A 223 0.20 16.22 -1.11
C GLU A 223 1.33 16.51 -2.10
N ALA A 224 2.35 17.25 -1.68
CA ALA A 224 3.53 17.54 -2.49
C ALA A 224 4.31 16.26 -2.85
N VAL A 225 4.37 15.29 -1.94
CA VAL A 225 4.97 13.96 -2.21
C VAL A 225 4.20 13.23 -3.31
N VAL A 226 2.87 13.18 -3.25
CA VAL A 226 2.05 12.55 -4.30
C VAL A 226 2.33 13.19 -5.66
N ASP A 227 2.32 14.51 -5.74
CA ASP A 227 2.61 15.24 -6.98
C ASP A 227 4.06 15.00 -7.47
N GLY A 228 5.02 15.04 -6.55
CA GLY A 228 6.43 14.79 -6.82
C GLY A 228 6.71 13.40 -7.39
N LEU A 229 6.07 12.38 -6.83
CA LEU A 229 6.16 10.99 -7.32
C LEU A 229 5.68 10.85 -8.78
N VAL A 230 4.71 11.64 -9.23
CA VAL A 230 4.28 11.62 -10.63
C VAL A 230 5.44 12.00 -11.56
N GLY A 231 6.20 13.05 -11.21
CA GLY A 231 7.38 13.49 -11.95
C GLY A 231 8.53 12.50 -11.85
N ALA A 232 8.84 12.06 -10.63
CA ALA A 232 9.95 11.15 -10.36
C ALA A 232 9.78 9.81 -11.06
N PHE A 233 8.59 9.22 -11.02
CA PHE A 233 8.33 7.96 -11.72
C PHE A 233 8.41 8.11 -13.24
N ARG A 234 8.00 9.25 -13.79
CA ARG A 234 8.15 9.54 -15.22
C ARG A 234 9.60 9.67 -15.65
N GLU A 235 10.45 10.24 -14.80
CA GLU A 235 11.85 10.48 -15.10
C GLU A 235 12.70 9.22 -14.93
N HIS A 236 12.47 8.45 -13.86
CA HIS A 236 13.38 7.41 -13.42
C HIS A 236 12.93 5.98 -13.74
N THR A 237 11.69 5.79 -14.22
CA THR A 237 11.19 4.45 -14.53
C THR A 237 10.19 4.47 -15.68
N SER A 238 9.76 3.29 -16.08
CA SER A 238 8.72 3.08 -17.08
C SER A 238 7.84 1.91 -16.64
N TYR A 239 6.73 1.66 -17.33
CA TYR A 239 5.94 0.47 -17.02
C TYR A 239 6.67 -0.79 -17.50
N ASP A 240 6.76 -1.83 -16.68
CA ASP A 240 7.42 -3.10 -17.04
C ASP A 240 6.55 -3.95 -17.99
N ILE A 241 6.47 -3.50 -19.25
CA ILE A 241 5.78 -4.19 -20.35
C ILE A 241 6.31 -5.63 -20.53
N PRO A 242 7.63 -5.91 -20.50
CA PRO A 242 8.13 -7.28 -20.60
C PRO A 242 7.59 -8.22 -19.52
N ARG A 243 7.58 -7.80 -18.25
CA ARG A 243 7.05 -8.60 -17.14
C ARG A 243 5.53 -8.74 -17.21
N TYR A 244 4.82 -7.70 -17.65
CA TYR A 244 3.39 -7.79 -17.96
C TYR A 244 3.09 -8.86 -19.01
N ALA A 245 3.83 -8.83 -20.13
CA ALA A 245 3.65 -9.77 -21.23
C ALA A 245 4.01 -11.21 -20.79
N ALA A 246 5.07 -11.36 -20.01
CA ALA A 246 5.46 -12.64 -19.38
C ALA A 246 4.30 -13.20 -18.55
N GLY A 247 3.71 -12.38 -17.69
CA GLY A 247 2.57 -12.75 -16.87
C GLY A 247 1.32 -13.11 -17.66
N SER A 248 1.04 -12.38 -18.73
CA SER A 248 -0.09 -12.70 -19.62
C SER A 248 0.05 -14.07 -20.27
N VAL A 249 1.27 -14.45 -20.70
CA VAL A 249 1.56 -15.77 -21.26
C VAL A 249 1.49 -16.85 -20.18
N GLU A 250 2.09 -16.59 -19.03
CA GLU A 250 2.05 -17.47 -17.87
C GLU A 250 0.61 -17.84 -17.49
N ASP A 251 -0.26 -16.85 -17.32
CA ASP A 251 -1.62 -17.08 -16.83
C ASP A 251 -2.54 -17.70 -17.90
N ASN A 252 -2.46 -17.24 -19.16
CA ASN A 252 -3.43 -17.60 -20.19
C ASN A 252 -3.00 -18.78 -21.08
N VAL A 253 -1.69 -18.99 -21.24
CA VAL A 253 -1.14 -20.03 -22.13
C VAL A 253 -0.54 -21.16 -21.31
N LEU A 254 0.20 -20.83 -20.26
CA LEU A 254 0.89 -21.81 -19.43
C LEU A 254 0.10 -22.19 -18.17
N LEU A 255 -1.06 -21.55 -17.94
CA LEU A 255 -1.97 -21.81 -16.82
C LEU A 255 -1.25 -21.83 -15.46
N GLY A 256 -0.29 -20.91 -15.26
CA GLY A 256 0.48 -20.78 -14.03
C GLY A 256 1.51 -21.89 -13.79
N SER A 257 1.80 -22.74 -14.78
CA SER A 257 2.74 -23.88 -14.61
C SER A 257 4.21 -23.47 -14.43
N VAL A 258 4.56 -22.21 -14.69
CA VAL A 258 5.91 -21.66 -14.54
C VAL A 258 5.81 -20.19 -14.14
N ASP A 259 6.75 -19.70 -13.34
CA ASP A 259 6.90 -18.27 -13.09
C ASP A 259 7.81 -17.67 -14.18
N LEU A 260 7.21 -17.04 -15.19
CA LEU A 260 7.94 -16.31 -16.22
C LEU A 260 8.29 -14.89 -15.76
N ARG A 261 7.50 -14.32 -14.85
CA ARG A 261 7.65 -12.95 -14.36
C ARG A 261 8.97 -12.77 -13.61
N GLN A 262 9.41 -13.76 -12.82
CA GLN A 262 10.70 -13.71 -12.10
C GLN A 262 11.93 -13.49 -13.00
N GLN A 263 11.83 -13.77 -14.32
CA GLN A 263 12.94 -13.57 -15.26
C GLN A 263 13.14 -12.11 -15.68
N PHE A 264 12.19 -11.25 -15.33
CA PHE A 264 12.16 -9.83 -15.66
C PHE A 264 12.28 -8.93 -14.43
N GLU A 265 12.31 -9.52 -13.24
CA GLU A 265 12.51 -8.79 -11.99
C GLU A 265 13.80 -7.98 -12.00
N SER A 266 13.67 -6.75 -11.51
CA SER A 266 14.78 -5.83 -11.28
C SER A 266 14.56 -5.12 -9.94
N PRO A 267 15.61 -4.58 -9.29
CA PRO A 267 15.46 -3.86 -8.04
C PRO A 267 14.52 -2.65 -8.19
N THR A 268 13.73 -2.37 -7.16
CA THR A 268 12.66 -1.35 -7.19
C THR A 268 12.79 -0.26 -6.11
N THR A 269 13.89 -0.26 -5.34
CA THR A 269 14.14 0.80 -4.33
C THR A 269 14.33 2.15 -5.01
N PHE A 270 14.08 3.26 -4.30
CA PHE A 270 14.24 4.61 -4.85
C PHE A 270 15.63 4.83 -5.45
N GLU A 271 16.68 4.39 -4.77
CA GLU A 271 18.06 4.50 -5.28
C GLU A 271 18.27 3.64 -6.54
N ALA A 272 17.61 2.48 -6.63
CA ALA A 272 17.69 1.66 -7.83
C ALA A 272 16.96 2.28 -9.03
N LEU A 273 15.90 3.04 -8.78
CA LEU A 273 15.21 3.83 -9.80
C LEU A 273 16.10 4.98 -10.27
N GLU A 274 16.66 5.77 -9.35
CA GLU A 274 17.56 6.89 -9.68
C GLU A 274 18.82 6.45 -10.43
N ASP A 275 19.43 5.34 -10.00
CA ASP A 275 20.65 4.79 -10.63
C ASP A 275 20.38 4.14 -12.01
N GLY A 276 19.11 4.05 -12.44
CA GLY A 276 18.72 3.33 -13.66
C GLY A 276 19.01 1.83 -13.60
N ARG A 277 19.02 1.24 -12.39
CA ARG A 277 19.21 -0.20 -12.17
C ARG A 277 17.91 -1.00 -12.36
N ASN A 278 16.79 -0.30 -12.42
CA ASN A 278 15.46 -0.85 -12.66
C ASN A 278 15.17 -0.95 -14.17
N SER A 279 14.37 -1.94 -14.57
CA SER A 279 13.92 -2.13 -15.97
C SER A 279 12.46 -1.78 -16.21
N GLY A 280 11.85 -1.07 -15.27
CA GLY A 280 10.45 -0.75 -15.20
C GLY A 280 9.83 -1.19 -13.87
N LEU A 281 8.72 -0.56 -13.51
CA LEU A 281 7.87 -0.95 -12.40
C LEU A 281 6.57 -1.59 -12.90
N PHE A 282 6.09 -2.56 -12.15
CA PHE A 282 4.75 -3.12 -12.25
C PHE A 282 3.78 -2.34 -11.37
N CYS A 283 2.47 -2.44 -11.62
CA CYS A 283 1.44 -1.65 -10.92
C CYS A 283 1.53 -1.73 -9.39
N TYR A 284 1.80 -2.92 -8.82
CA TYR A 284 2.00 -3.09 -7.38
C TYR A 284 3.27 -2.41 -6.85
N GLU A 285 4.33 -2.32 -7.64
CA GLU A 285 5.59 -1.72 -7.22
C GLU A 285 5.46 -0.19 -7.13
N PHE A 286 4.68 0.43 -8.02
CA PHE A 286 4.27 1.82 -7.88
C PHE A 286 3.52 2.06 -6.56
N VAL A 287 2.60 1.15 -6.20
CA VAL A 287 1.85 1.26 -4.94
C VAL A 287 2.76 1.11 -3.72
N TYR A 288 3.70 0.16 -3.74
CA TYR A 288 4.59 0.00 -2.60
C TYR A 288 5.53 1.20 -2.42
N ARG A 289 6.10 1.72 -3.52
CA ARG A 289 6.94 2.92 -3.44
C ARG A 289 6.14 4.14 -3.00
N SER A 290 4.91 4.33 -3.48
CA SER A 290 4.09 5.46 -3.05
C SER A 290 3.74 5.38 -1.55
N VAL A 291 3.40 4.19 -1.04
CA VAL A 291 3.09 4.02 0.39
C VAL A 291 4.33 4.25 1.26
N GLU A 292 5.50 3.74 0.86
CA GLU A 292 6.76 4.02 1.57
C GLU A 292 7.10 5.51 1.60
N ALA A 293 6.96 6.20 0.47
CA ALA A 293 7.19 7.64 0.41
C ALA A 293 6.29 8.39 1.40
N LEU A 294 4.99 8.06 1.41
CA LEU A 294 3.99 8.66 2.30
C LEU A 294 4.17 8.27 3.77
N HIS A 295 4.85 7.16 4.07
CA HIS A 295 5.05 6.65 5.44
C HIS A 295 6.46 6.90 5.97
N SER A 296 7.35 7.50 5.17
CA SER A 296 8.76 7.76 5.53
C SER A 296 8.99 8.72 6.70
N VAL A 297 7.96 9.46 7.10
CA VAL A 297 7.96 10.30 8.32
C VAL A 297 6.73 10.01 9.18
N SER A 298 6.83 10.30 10.47
CA SER A 298 5.74 10.08 11.42
C SER A 298 4.48 10.83 11.01
N ALA A 299 3.31 10.25 11.27
CA ALA A 299 2.02 10.93 11.11
C ALA A 299 1.95 12.24 11.93
N TYR A 300 2.70 12.33 13.04
CA TYR A 300 2.78 13.54 13.87
C TYR A 300 3.66 14.65 13.27
N GLU A 301 4.46 14.33 12.25
CA GLU A 301 5.33 15.29 11.56
C GLU A 301 4.75 15.76 10.23
N GLN A 302 3.66 15.16 9.78
CA GLN A 302 2.98 15.51 8.53
C GLN A 302 2.00 16.68 8.74
N THR A 303 1.94 17.57 7.74
CA THR A 303 0.96 18.66 7.68
C THR A 303 -0.46 18.13 7.46
N THR A 304 -0.60 17.06 6.68
CA THR A 304 -1.84 16.31 6.47
C THR A 304 -1.57 14.82 6.74
N PRO A 305 -1.75 14.32 7.97
CA PRO A 305 -1.40 12.95 8.32
C PRO A 305 -2.16 11.93 7.46
N VAL A 306 -1.46 11.07 6.72
CA VAL A 306 -2.08 10.06 5.84
C VAL A 306 -1.66 8.63 6.16
N PHE A 307 -2.49 7.66 5.82
CA PHE A 307 -2.12 6.25 5.70
C PHE A 307 -2.38 5.77 4.27
N GLY A 308 -1.74 4.67 3.90
CA GLY A 308 -1.64 4.20 2.53
C GLY A 308 -2.10 2.76 2.41
N GLY A 309 -2.70 2.41 1.28
CA GLY A 309 -3.17 1.05 1.01
C GLY A 309 -3.01 0.68 -0.45
N ARG A 310 -3.05 -0.62 -0.71
CA ARG A 310 -3.01 -1.19 -2.04
C ARG A 310 -4.40 -1.64 -2.45
N VAL A 311 -4.98 -0.93 -3.39
CA VAL A 311 -6.23 -1.36 -4.01
C VAL A 311 -5.92 -2.39 -5.07
N HIS A 312 -6.64 -3.51 -5.03
CA HIS A 312 -6.60 -4.54 -6.05
C HIS A 312 -7.86 -4.49 -6.91
N ASP A 313 -7.68 -4.39 -8.22
CA ASP A 313 -8.71 -4.66 -9.21
C ASP A 313 -8.46 -6.05 -9.80
N GLU A 314 -9.21 -7.05 -9.34
CA GLU A 314 -9.07 -8.44 -9.77
C GLU A 314 -9.37 -8.60 -11.27
N ARG A 315 -10.35 -7.85 -11.79
CA ARG A 315 -10.81 -7.97 -13.17
C ARG A 315 -9.72 -7.56 -14.15
N HIS A 316 -8.99 -6.49 -13.84
CA HIS A 316 -7.90 -5.98 -14.69
C HIS A 316 -6.52 -6.45 -14.23
N LYS A 317 -6.43 -7.22 -13.14
CA LYS A 317 -5.17 -7.58 -12.47
C LYS A 317 -4.31 -6.35 -12.21
N HIS A 318 -4.97 -5.25 -11.84
CA HIS A 318 -4.36 -3.94 -11.68
C HIS A 318 -4.29 -3.57 -10.20
N ALA A 319 -3.39 -2.63 -9.89
CA ALA A 319 -3.24 -2.10 -8.56
C ALA A 319 -2.94 -0.61 -8.58
N TYR A 320 -3.50 0.09 -7.61
CA TYR A 320 -3.32 1.52 -7.41
C TYR A 320 -3.35 1.85 -5.91
N THR A 321 -2.93 3.07 -5.59
CA THR A 321 -2.71 3.51 -4.21
C THR A 321 -4.02 4.05 -3.65
N ALA A 322 -4.45 3.56 -2.50
CA ALA A 322 -5.41 4.26 -1.65
C ALA A 322 -4.66 5.16 -0.68
N ILE A 323 -5.16 6.37 -0.48
CA ILE A 323 -4.64 7.33 0.50
C ILE A 323 -5.80 7.71 1.40
N GLY A 324 -5.64 7.52 2.70
CA GLY A 324 -6.64 7.84 3.72
C GLY A 324 -6.09 8.78 4.78
N SER A 325 -6.97 9.43 5.52
CA SER A 325 -6.64 10.15 6.74
C SER A 325 -7.71 9.85 7.81
N VAL A 326 -7.53 10.37 9.02
CA VAL A 326 -8.53 10.29 10.09
C VAL A 326 -8.73 11.67 10.66
N LEU A 327 -9.99 12.10 10.68
CA LEU A 327 -10.44 13.36 11.26
C LEU A 327 -11.42 13.07 12.40
N ARG A 328 -11.57 14.01 13.33
CA ARG A 328 -12.66 13.98 14.31
C ARG A 328 -13.72 15.02 13.96
N GLU A 329 -14.98 14.61 13.97
CA GLU A 329 -16.12 15.52 13.91
C GLU A 329 -17.13 15.20 15.01
N GLY A 330 -17.14 16.02 16.06
CA GLY A 330 -17.93 15.73 17.25
C GLY A 330 -17.51 14.40 17.88
N ASP A 331 -18.42 13.43 17.88
CA ASP A 331 -18.19 12.10 18.45
C ASP A 331 -17.79 11.03 17.41
N GLU A 332 -17.68 11.40 16.12
CA GLU A 332 -17.33 10.49 15.04
C GLU A 332 -15.86 10.62 14.60
N LEU A 333 -15.26 9.49 14.22
CA LEU A 333 -14.07 9.43 13.38
C LEU A 333 -14.50 9.41 11.92
N VAL A 334 -14.07 10.43 11.18
CA VAL A 334 -14.29 10.54 9.74
C VAL A 334 -13.03 10.11 9.02
N ILE A 335 -13.16 9.15 8.11
CA ILE A 335 -12.07 8.59 7.33
C ILE A 335 -12.23 9.06 5.87
N PRO A 336 -11.72 10.27 5.52
CA PRO A 336 -11.66 10.69 4.13
C PRO A 336 -10.63 9.83 3.38
N MET A 337 -10.92 9.52 2.13
CA MET A 337 -10.05 8.71 1.27
C MET A 337 -10.05 9.19 -0.18
N THR A 338 -8.92 9.01 -0.84
CA THR A 338 -8.75 9.14 -2.28
C THR A 338 -7.88 8.03 -2.87
N PHE A 339 -7.77 8.01 -4.19
CA PHE A 339 -7.12 6.93 -4.94
C PHE A 339 -6.21 7.52 -6.02
N VAL A 340 -4.99 7.01 -6.13
CA VAL A 340 -3.95 7.50 -7.04
C VAL A 340 -3.33 6.35 -7.80
N ASP A 341 -3.24 6.49 -9.13
CA ASP A 341 -2.59 5.52 -10.00
C ASP A 341 -1.45 6.16 -10.80
N TYR A 342 -0.23 5.76 -10.46
CA TYR A 342 1.00 6.20 -11.11
C TYR A 342 1.34 5.41 -12.38
N THR A 343 0.65 4.30 -12.66
CA THR A 343 0.88 3.49 -13.87
C THR A 343 0.61 4.31 -15.13
N HIS A 344 -0.36 5.22 -15.05
CA HIS A 344 -0.69 6.14 -16.12
C HIS A 344 0.44 7.13 -16.42
N SER A 345 1.18 7.55 -15.39
CA SER A 345 2.24 8.55 -15.56
C SER A 345 3.35 8.06 -16.47
N THR A 346 3.64 6.75 -16.46
CA THR A 346 4.75 6.13 -17.19
C THR A 346 4.35 5.48 -18.53
N LEU A 347 3.08 5.12 -18.73
CA LEU A 347 2.61 4.47 -19.97
C LEU A 347 2.49 5.41 -21.18
N TYR A 348 2.29 6.72 -20.96
CA TYR A 348 1.96 7.67 -22.04
C TYR A 348 3.13 8.00 -22.96
N ASP A 349 4.37 7.84 -22.50
CA ASP A 349 5.57 8.13 -23.30
C ASP A 349 6.11 6.88 -24.02
N ASP A 350 5.91 5.67 -23.45
CA ASP A 350 6.38 4.41 -24.04
C ASP A 350 5.56 3.97 -25.26
N LEU A 351 4.27 4.30 -25.27
CA LEU A 351 3.38 4.05 -26.39
C LEU A 351 3.10 5.39 -27.06
N ALA A 352 3.83 5.70 -28.14
CA ALA A 352 3.61 6.86 -29.02
C ALA A 352 2.23 6.83 -29.76
N LEU A 353 1.18 6.41 -29.08
CA LEU A 353 -0.15 6.08 -29.56
C LEU A 353 -1.19 7.12 -29.12
N ARG A 354 -0.81 8.41 -29.07
CA ARG A 354 -1.76 9.53 -28.93
C ARG A 354 -2.89 9.52 -29.98
N GLY A 355 -2.76 8.78 -31.09
CA GLY A 355 -3.69 8.82 -32.22
C GLY A 355 -4.52 7.56 -32.52
N VAL A 356 -4.28 6.41 -31.87
CA VAL A 356 -4.88 5.12 -32.29
C VAL A 356 -5.90 4.55 -31.31
N MET A 357 -5.92 4.98 -30.04
CA MET A 357 -6.82 4.43 -29.03
C MET A 357 -8.13 5.23 -28.93
N GLY A 358 -9.08 4.89 -29.79
CA GLY A 358 -10.45 5.43 -29.74
C GLY A 358 -11.17 5.01 -28.45
N ARG A 359 -11.65 6.02 -27.69
CA ARG A 359 -12.26 5.96 -26.33
C ARG A 359 -11.32 5.73 -25.14
N GLY A 360 -10.00 5.91 -25.32
CA GLY A 360 -8.96 5.51 -24.36
C GLY A 360 -9.07 5.99 -22.89
N LEU A 361 -9.78 7.09 -22.59
CA LEU A 361 -9.96 7.61 -21.22
C LEU A 361 -11.32 7.28 -20.58
N GLU A 362 -12.43 7.36 -21.33
CA GLU A 362 -13.77 7.08 -20.79
C GLU A 362 -13.95 5.60 -20.40
N ALA A 363 -13.41 4.68 -21.20
CA ALA A 363 -13.56 3.26 -20.92
C ALA A 363 -12.71 2.77 -19.73
N TYR A 364 -11.68 3.54 -19.35
CA TYR A 364 -10.87 3.32 -18.15
C TYR A 364 -11.66 3.67 -16.89
N ASN A 365 -12.21 4.89 -16.90
CA ASN A 365 -13.06 5.37 -15.81
C ASN A 365 -14.21 4.40 -15.62
N ASP A 366 -14.92 3.99 -16.67
CA ASP A 366 -16.12 3.14 -16.60
C ASP A 366 -15.91 1.68 -16.13
N ARG A 367 -14.67 1.19 -15.94
CA ARG A 367 -14.43 -0.26 -15.72
C ARG A 367 -13.61 -0.65 -14.51
N HIS A 368 -12.78 0.23 -13.97
CA HIS A 368 -12.00 -0.10 -12.78
C HIS A 368 -12.86 -0.18 -11.52
N ARG A 369 -12.53 -1.13 -10.65
CA ARG A 369 -13.20 -1.33 -9.36
C ARG A 369 -12.19 -1.59 -8.25
N ALA A 370 -12.58 -1.28 -7.02
CA ALA A 370 -11.87 -1.77 -5.85
C ALA A 370 -12.49 -3.13 -5.49
N THR A 371 -11.80 -4.22 -5.81
CA THR A 371 -12.23 -5.56 -5.39
C THR A 371 -11.82 -5.79 -3.95
N ASP A 372 -10.55 -5.51 -3.64
CA ASP A 372 -9.99 -5.60 -2.30
C ASP A 372 -9.15 -4.36 -2.04
N ILE A 373 -9.06 -3.95 -0.76
CA ILE A 373 -8.04 -3.01 -0.34
C ILE A 373 -7.20 -3.67 0.74
N TYR A 374 -5.93 -3.88 0.40
CA TYR A 374 -4.92 -4.31 1.33
C TYR A 374 -4.36 -3.07 1.95
N TRP A 375 -4.94 -2.71 3.09
CA TRP A 375 -4.35 -1.69 3.93
C TRP A 375 -3.01 -2.24 4.36
N ASN A 376 -1.98 -1.50 3.98
CA ASN A 376 -0.61 -1.74 4.32
C ASN A 376 -0.47 -1.37 5.80
N ASN A 377 -1.18 -2.17 6.60
CA ASN A 377 -1.33 -2.24 8.04
C ASN A 377 -0.67 -3.52 8.40
#